data_AF-A0A1Y4JHH0-F1
#
_entry.id   AF-A0A1Y4JHH0-F1
#
_cell.length_a   1.000
_cell.length_b   1.000
_cell.length_c   1.000
_cell.angle_alpha   90.00
_cell.angle_beta   90.00
_cell.angle_gamma   90.00
#
_symmetry.space_group_name_H-M   'P 1'
#
loop_
_entity.id
_entity.type
_entity.pdbx_description
1 polymer ?
#
loop_
_entity_poly.entity_id
_entity_poly.type
_entity_poly.pdbx_seq_one_letter_code
_entity_poly.pdbx_strand_id
1 'polypeptide(L)'
;MNEQVLHKLKVLAESAKYDVSCASSGTVRRNTKGGVGNTVGGVGICHSFAEDGRCISLLKIMLTNYCIYDCAYCINRVSNDIPRATLSVTELVELTMEFYRRNYIEGLFLSSGVVRNPDYTMERLVRVAKDLRVKHRFNGYIHLKSIPCASQELVHEAGLYADRMSVNLEIPTERNLKLLAPEKDHRSVYLPMKYIQQGVLESAEERKLHRHAPRFVPAGQSTQMIVGATDETDKDILSVSSALYRQPTMKRVYYSGYVAVNTYDKRLPLLKQPPLVRENRLYQADWLLRYYQFRVDELVDDASPHLDMEIDPKLAWALKHPELFPVDIQSADYEMLLRVPGIGVKSAKMIVMSRRFSRIGFYELKQMGAVMKKARFFITCRELPDKTIHELGPAGVRRLLLPKPKRKEDERQLTLDFRD
;
A
#
# COMPACT_ATOMS: atom_id res chain seq x y z
N MET A 1 1.38 -5.54 -32.67
CA MET A 1 2.27 -4.59 -31.97
C MET A 1 3.51 -4.31 -32.78
N ASN A 2 3.77 -3.03 -33.03
CA ASN A 2 5.00 -2.49 -33.60
C ASN A 2 6.18 -2.76 -32.64
N GLU A 3 7.34 -3.20 -33.17
CA GLU A 3 8.55 -3.50 -32.40
C GLU A 3 9.05 -2.28 -31.60
N GLN A 4 8.90 -1.09 -32.15
CA GLN A 4 9.24 0.16 -31.47
C GLN A 4 8.36 0.42 -30.24
N VAL A 5 7.05 0.11 -30.33
CA VAL A 5 6.11 0.26 -29.20
C VAL A 5 6.42 -0.76 -28.11
N LEU A 6 6.80 -1.99 -28.48
CA LEU A 6 7.24 -3.02 -27.52
C LEU A 6 8.53 -2.62 -26.80
N HIS A 7 9.48 -1.99 -27.49
CA HIS A 7 10.68 -1.46 -26.86
C HIS A 7 10.33 -0.35 -25.85
N LYS A 8 9.50 0.62 -26.25
CA LYS A 8 9.00 1.68 -25.34
C LYS A 8 8.29 1.09 -24.13
N LEU A 9 7.43 0.07 -24.33
CA LEU A 9 6.73 -0.62 -23.24
C LEU A 9 7.72 -1.19 -22.22
N LYS A 10 8.78 -1.88 -22.64
CA LYS A 10 9.78 -2.45 -21.72
C LYS A 10 10.43 -1.36 -20.86
N VAL A 11 10.87 -0.26 -21.48
CA VAL A 11 11.51 0.87 -20.78
C VAL A 11 10.56 1.52 -19.77
N LEU A 12 9.31 1.74 -20.17
CA LEU A 12 8.31 2.44 -19.36
C LEU A 12 7.71 1.57 -18.26
N ALA A 13 7.53 0.28 -18.51
CA ALA A 13 7.13 -0.70 -17.50
C ALA A 13 8.20 -0.86 -16.42
N GLU A 14 9.48 -0.89 -16.81
CA GLU A 14 10.60 -0.96 -15.87
C GLU A 14 10.67 0.31 -15.00
N SER A 15 10.42 1.48 -15.60
CA SER A 15 10.38 2.76 -14.88
C SER A 15 9.19 2.84 -13.92
N ALA A 16 8.05 2.24 -14.27
CA ALA A 16 6.85 2.20 -13.42
C ALA A 16 7.02 1.32 -12.17
N LYS A 17 7.99 0.39 -12.11
CA LYS A 17 8.07 -0.61 -11.03
C LYS A 17 8.12 -0.02 -9.61
N TYR A 18 8.63 1.21 -9.46
CA TYR A 18 8.77 1.93 -8.18
C TYR A 18 7.45 2.53 -7.62
N ASP A 19 6.37 2.58 -8.40
CA ASP A 19 5.04 2.97 -7.89
C ASP A 19 4.38 1.79 -7.14
N VAL A 20 4.32 1.81 -5.82
CA VAL A 20 3.72 0.73 -5.02
C VAL A 20 2.21 0.96 -4.93
N SER A 21 1.48 0.49 -5.94
CA SER A 21 0.00 0.50 -5.94
C SER A 21 -0.62 -0.88 -6.19
N CYS A 22 0.20 -1.83 -6.62
CA CYS A 22 -0.17 -3.22 -6.93
C CYS A 22 1.04 -4.15 -6.69
N ALA A 23 0.77 -5.45 -6.57
CA ALA A 23 1.80 -6.47 -6.46
C ALA A 23 2.31 -6.86 -7.85
N SER A 24 3.61 -6.72 -8.09
CA SER A 24 4.24 -7.15 -9.34
C SER A 24 4.76 -8.58 -9.22
N SER A 25 4.52 -9.44 -10.22
CA SER A 25 5.16 -10.75 -10.31
C SER A 25 6.62 -10.59 -10.75
N GLY A 26 7.57 -10.65 -9.83
CA GLY A 26 9.01 -10.48 -10.10
C GLY A 26 9.71 -11.67 -10.75
N THR A 27 8.99 -12.74 -11.11
CA THR A 27 9.59 -14.00 -11.60
C THR A 27 9.59 -14.07 -13.12
N VAL A 28 10.74 -14.35 -13.72
CA VAL A 28 10.89 -14.62 -15.16
C VAL A 28 11.35 -16.06 -15.36
N ARG A 29 10.55 -16.87 -16.05
CA ARG A 29 10.82 -18.28 -16.34
C ARG A 29 10.48 -18.52 -17.80
N ARG A 30 11.50 -18.92 -18.58
CA ARG A 30 11.32 -19.37 -19.96
C ARG A 30 10.63 -20.72 -19.95
N ASN A 31 9.77 -20.94 -20.95
CA ASN A 31 9.19 -22.27 -21.18
C ASN A 31 10.31 -23.24 -21.62
N THR A 32 10.19 -24.50 -21.21
CA THR A 32 11.04 -25.60 -21.68
C THR A 32 10.36 -26.32 -22.84
N LYS A 33 11.13 -27.03 -23.66
CA LYS A 33 10.57 -27.80 -24.79
C LYS A 33 9.64 -28.90 -24.25
N GLY A 34 8.37 -28.89 -24.67
CA GLY A 34 7.33 -29.78 -24.13
C GLY A 34 6.66 -29.29 -22.84
N GLY A 35 7.06 -28.14 -22.29
CA GLY A 35 6.43 -27.49 -21.15
C GLY A 35 5.26 -26.59 -21.54
N VAL A 36 4.41 -26.25 -20.56
CA VAL A 36 3.28 -25.34 -20.74
C VAL A 36 3.57 -24.02 -20.02
N GLY A 37 3.37 -22.91 -20.75
CA GLY A 37 3.42 -21.56 -20.22
C GLY A 37 4.83 -21.02 -19.95
N ASN A 38 4.90 -19.72 -19.70
CA ASN A 38 6.10 -18.99 -19.31
C ASN A 38 5.67 -17.81 -18.43
N THR A 39 6.56 -17.34 -17.56
CA THR A 39 6.34 -16.05 -16.91
C THR A 39 7.06 -14.98 -17.72
N VAL A 40 6.28 -14.07 -18.31
CA VAL A 40 6.80 -12.94 -19.08
C VAL A 40 6.99 -11.77 -18.12
N GLY A 41 8.23 -11.50 -17.74
CA GLY A 41 8.58 -10.29 -17.00
C GLY A 41 8.72 -9.07 -17.92
N GLY A 42 8.61 -7.87 -17.35
CA GLY A 42 8.97 -6.61 -18.03
C GLY A 42 7.92 -6.06 -18.99
N VAL A 43 6.69 -6.59 -19.00
CA VAL A 43 5.56 -6.08 -19.82
C VAL A 43 4.57 -5.22 -19.03
N GLY A 44 4.91 -4.86 -17.79
CA GLY A 44 4.14 -3.91 -16.99
C GLY A 44 2.84 -4.46 -16.43
N ILE A 45 2.59 -5.78 -16.44
CA ILE A 45 1.38 -6.33 -15.81
C ILE A 45 1.62 -6.45 -14.29
N CYS A 46 0.71 -5.92 -13.49
CA CYS A 46 0.69 -6.13 -12.04
C CYS A 46 -0.70 -6.58 -11.56
N HIS A 47 -0.73 -7.15 -10.35
CA HIS A 47 -1.94 -7.65 -9.73
C HIS A 47 -2.39 -6.74 -8.58
N SER A 48 -3.65 -6.34 -8.61
CA SER A 48 -4.30 -5.62 -7.51
C SER A 48 -5.46 -6.44 -6.97
N PHE A 49 -5.99 -6.07 -5.81
CA PHE A 49 -7.16 -6.72 -5.23
C PHE A 49 -8.32 -5.74 -5.21
N ALA A 50 -9.44 -6.15 -5.79
CA ALA A 50 -10.70 -5.43 -5.72
C ALA A 50 -11.31 -5.55 -4.31
N GLU A 51 -12.32 -4.73 -4.01
CA GLU A 51 -12.97 -4.71 -2.69
C GLU A 51 -13.64 -6.04 -2.32
N ASP A 52 -14.03 -6.85 -3.31
CA ASP A 52 -14.57 -8.19 -3.16
C ASP A 52 -13.50 -9.28 -2.92
N GLY A 53 -12.21 -8.90 -2.90
CA GLY A 53 -11.09 -9.80 -2.70
C GLY A 53 -10.61 -10.50 -3.97
N ARG A 54 -11.20 -10.23 -5.14
CA ARG A 54 -10.70 -10.76 -6.41
C ARG A 54 -9.38 -10.10 -6.79
N CYS A 55 -8.46 -10.92 -7.28
CA CYS A 55 -7.23 -10.46 -7.91
C CYS A 55 -7.54 -10.00 -9.34
N ILE A 56 -7.18 -8.77 -9.67
CA ILE A 56 -7.33 -8.18 -11.01
C ILE A 56 -5.97 -7.87 -11.61
N SER A 57 -5.81 -8.07 -12.92
CA SER A 57 -4.58 -7.71 -13.64
C SER A 57 -4.68 -6.31 -14.25
N LEU A 58 -3.66 -5.48 -14.01
CA LEU A 58 -3.58 -4.12 -14.53
C LEU A 58 -2.35 -3.96 -15.41
N LEU A 59 -2.48 -3.25 -16.54
CA LEU A 59 -1.34 -2.71 -17.26
C LEU A 59 -0.83 -1.49 -16.48
N LYS A 60 0.28 -1.64 -15.78
CA LYS A 60 0.99 -0.59 -15.08
C LYS A 60 2.12 -0.05 -15.96
N ILE A 61 1.94 1.19 -16.41
CA ILE A 61 2.87 1.81 -17.36
C ILE A 61 2.97 3.32 -17.13
N MET A 62 4.13 3.88 -17.46
CA MET A 62 4.31 5.33 -17.55
C MET A 62 4.02 5.81 -18.98
N LEU A 63 3.39 6.98 -19.14
CA LEU A 63 3.31 7.66 -20.45
C LEU A 63 4.72 7.98 -20.98
N THR A 64 5.59 8.44 -20.09
CA THR A 64 6.98 8.75 -20.37
C THR A 64 7.79 8.63 -19.10
N ASN A 65 9.06 8.21 -19.22
CA ASN A 65 10.01 8.27 -18.13
C ASN A 65 10.91 9.50 -18.20
N TYR A 66 10.74 10.40 -19.18
CA TYR A 66 11.37 11.72 -19.14
C TYR A 66 10.76 12.55 -18.01
N CYS A 67 11.61 13.23 -17.24
CA CYS A 67 11.19 14.11 -16.16
C CYS A 67 12.08 15.35 -16.11
N ILE A 68 11.48 16.53 -15.92
CA ILE A 68 12.20 17.79 -15.71
C ILE A 68 12.73 17.96 -14.28
N TYR A 69 12.23 17.17 -13.31
CA TYR A 69 12.60 17.28 -11.91
C TYR A 69 13.79 16.41 -11.54
N ASP A 70 14.56 16.86 -10.55
CA ASP A 70 15.77 16.19 -10.07
C ASP A 70 15.62 15.51 -8.70
N CYS A 71 14.47 14.85 -8.46
CA CYS A 71 14.19 14.19 -7.19
C CYS A 71 15.26 13.13 -6.86
N ALA A 72 15.95 13.28 -5.74
CA ALA A 72 17.10 12.47 -5.34
C ALA A 72 16.80 10.97 -5.33
N TYR A 73 15.62 10.56 -4.84
CA TYR A 73 15.20 9.15 -4.72
C TYR A 73 14.72 8.53 -6.04
N CYS A 74 14.59 9.31 -7.12
CA CYS A 74 13.96 8.87 -8.35
C CYS A 74 14.99 8.45 -9.40
N ILE A 75 14.85 7.25 -9.97
CA ILE A 75 15.68 6.81 -11.10
C ILE A 75 15.42 7.67 -12.36
N ASN A 76 14.21 8.20 -12.50
CA ASN A 76 13.78 8.97 -13.66
C ASN A 76 14.13 10.46 -13.57
N ARG A 77 14.89 10.88 -12.56
CA ARG A 77 15.31 12.27 -12.40
C ARG A 77 16.10 12.77 -13.61
N VAL A 78 16.08 14.08 -13.87
CA VAL A 78 16.69 14.66 -15.08
C VAL A 78 18.20 14.41 -15.16
N SER A 79 18.91 14.34 -14.04
CA SER A 79 20.37 14.11 -14.00
C SER A 79 20.81 12.68 -14.31
N ASN A 80 19.89 11.71 -14.37
CA ASN A 80 20.21 10.32 -14.66
C ASN A 80 20.27 10.05 -16.17
N ASP A 81 21.41 9.53 -16.63
CA ASP A 81 21.54 9.00 -17.98
C ASP A 81 21.07 7.54 -18.03
N ILE A 82 19.83 7.36 -18.47
CA ILE A 82 19.16 6.05 -18.61
C ILE A 82 18.38 6.03 -19.93
N PRO A 83 18.06 4.84 -20.48
CA PRO A 83 17.18 4.75 -21.63
C PRO A 83 15.84 5.46 -21.37
N ARG A 84 15.48 6.40 -22.25
CA ARG A 84 14.24 7.16 -22.15
C ARG A 84 13.28 6.84 -23.29
N ALA A 85 12.00 6.86 -22.98
CA ALA A 85 10.92 6.59 -23.91
C ALA A 85 9.72 7.49 -23.62
N THR A 86 8.94 7.77 -24.66
CA THR A 86 7.64 8.45 -24.55
C THR A 86 6.67 7.76 -25.50
N LEU A 87 5.51 7.36 -24.99
CA LEU A 87 4.38 6.92 -25.80
C LEU A 87 3.53 8.13 -26.18
N SER A 88 3.07 8.17 -27.44
CA SER A 88 1.95 9.03 -27.82
C SER A 88 0.65 8.56 -27.15
N VAL A 89 -0.35 9.44 -27.12
CA VAL A 89 -1.68 9.09 -26.59
C VAL A 89 -2.24 7.89 -27.35
N THR A 90 -2.18 7.92 -28.68
CA THR A 90 -2.67 6.83 -29.55
C THR A 90 -1.96 5.51 -29.28
N GLU A 91 -0.62 5.50 -29.23
CA GLU A 91 0.15 4.27 -28.96
C GLU A 91 -0.25 3.63 -27.63
N LEU A 92 -0.45 4.43 -26.58
CA LEU A 92 -0.81 3.91 -25.26
C LEU A 92 -2.26 3.41 -25.19
N VAL A 93 -3.19 4.11 -25.84
CA VAL A 93 -4.59 3.70 -25.95
C VAL A 93 -4.71 2.39 -26.71
N GLU A 94 -4.07 2.27 -27.87
CA GLU A 94 -4.04 1.05 -28.68
C GLU A 94 -3.42 -0.10 -27.92
N LEU A 95 -2.28 0.12 -27.26
CA LEU A 95 -1.61 -0.88 -26.43
C LEU A 95 -2.54 -1.39 -25.32
N THR A 96 -3.21 -0.50 -24.61
CA THR A 96 -4.16 -0.86 -23.55
C THR A 96 -5.30 -1.71 -24.11
N MET A 97 -5.87 -1.32 -25.25
CA MET A 97 -6.95 -2.05 -25.91
C MET A 97 -6.51 -3.42 -26.43
N GLU A 98 -5.28 -3.56 -26.94
CA GLU A 98 -4.73 -4.84 -27.38
C GLU A 98 -4.52 -5.82 -26.21
N PHE A 99 -3.99 -5.35 -25.08
CA PHE A 99 -3.85 -6.18 -23.88
C PHE A 99 -5.22 -6.59 -23.32
N TYR A 100 -6.20 -5.68 -23.32
CA TYR A 100 -7.54 -5.96 -22.86
C TYR A 100 -8.28 -6.98 -23.74
N ARG A 101 -8.29 -6.78 -25.06
CA ARG A 101 -8.95 -7.69 -26.02
C ARG A 101 -8.38 -9.12 -25.99
N ARG A 102 -7.14 -9.28 -25.56
CA ARG A 102 -6.47 -10.58 -25.39
C ARG A 102 -6.61 -11.16 -23.99
N ASN A 103 -7.42 -10.54 -23.12
CA ASN A 103 -7.65 -10.94 -21.73
C ASN A 103 -6.38 -10.97 -20.86
N TYR A 104 -5.38 -10.13 -21.16
CA TYR A 104 -4.19 -10.00 -20.30
C TYR A 104 -4.41 -9.06 -19.12
N ILE A 105 -5.30 -8.07 -19.28
CA ILE A 105 -5.58 -7.05 -18.28
C ILE A 105 -7.09 -6.84 -18.13
N GLU A 106 -7.50 -6.41 -16.94
CA GLU A 106 -8.82 -5.89 -16.61
C GLU A 106 -8.82 -4.36 -16.46
N GLY A 107 -7.64 -3.73 -16.46
CA GLY A 107 -7.51 -2.29 -16.28
C GLY A 107 -6.13 -1.71 -16.58
N LEU A 108 -6.02 -0.39 -16.44
CA LEU A 108 -4.85 0.43 -16.67
C LEU A 108 -4.47 1.17 -15.38
N PHE A 109 -3.21 1.08 -14.97
CA PHE A 109 -2.58 1.98 -14.02
C PHE A 109 -1.61 2.88 -14.78
N LEU A 110 -1.94 4.16 -14.89
CA LEU A 110 -1.19 5.12 -15.69
C LEU A 110 -0.54 6.20 -14.82
N SER A 111 0.78 6.29 -14.92
CA SER A 111 1.59 7.37 -14.34
C SER A 111 2.47 8.04 -15.41
N SER A 112 3.28 9.02 -15.03
CA SER A 112 4.20 9.70 -15.96
C SER A 112 5.30 10.44 -15.20
N GLY A 113 6.46 10.60 -15.84
CA GLY A 113 7.37 11.70 -15.54
C GLY A 113 6.80 13.02 -16.07
N VAL A 114 7.34 14.15 -15.61
CA VAL A 114 6.86 15.48 -16.00
C VAL A 114 7.66 15.99 -17.18
N VAL A 115 7.02 16.15 -18.33
CA VAL A 115 7.64 16.70 -19.54
C VAL A 115 7.12 18.11 -19.77
N ARG A 116 8.03 19.05 -20.06
CA ARG A 116 7.76 20.48 -20.29
C ARG A 116 7.19 21.20 -19.05
N ASN A 117 6.00 20.84 -18.61
CA ASN A 117 5.37 21.33 -17.40
C ASN A 117 4.28 20.34 -16.92
N PRO A 118 3.79 20.50 -15.67
CA PRO A 118 2.74 19.65 -15.10
C PRO A 118 1.47 19.54 -15.95
N ASP A 119 0.93 20.66 -16.41
CA ASP A 119 -0.33 20.70 -17.18
C ASP A 119 -0.22 20.01 -18.53
N TYR A 120 0.86 20.24 -19.26
CA TYR A 120 1.12 19.56 -20.54
C TYR A 120 1.16 18.03 -20.39
N THR A 121 1.74 17.56 -19.29
CA THR A 121 1.78 16.12 -18.99
C THR A 121 0.40 15.62 -18.59
N MET A 122 -0.29 16.34 -17.71
CA MET A 122 -1.61 15.97 -17.21
C MET A 122 -2.66 15.96 -18.33
N GLU A 123 -2.62 16.91 -19.25
CA GLU A 123 -3.49 16.95 -20.43
C GLU A 123 -3.37 15.66 -21.27
N ARG A 124 -2.16 15.15 -21.46
CA ARG A 124 -1.95 13.89 -22.19
C ARG A 124 -2.49 12.68 -21.42
N LEU A 125 -2.31 12.65 -20.10
CA LEU A 125 -2.88 11.63 -19.24
C LEU A 125 -4.42 11.61 -19.30
N VAL A 126 -5.04 12.78 -19.24
CA VAL A 126 -6.49 12.98 -19.38
C VAL A 126 -6.96 12.49 -20.75
N ARG A 127 -6.27 12.89 -21.84
CA ARG A 127 -6.61 12.46 -23.20
C ARG A 127 -6.60 10.94 -23.37
N VAL A 128 -5.65 10.23 -22.74
CA VAL A 128 -5.62 8.75 -22.77
C VAL A 128 -6.87 8.17 -22.11
N ALA A 129 -7.23 8.63 -20.90
CA ALA A 129 -8.40 8.15 -20.19
C ALA A 129 -9.70 8.48 -20.96
N LYS A 130 -9.81 9.71 -21.49
CA LYS A 130 -10.94 10.17 -22.29
C LYS A 130 -11.11 9.36 -23.57
N ASP A 131 -10.03 9.13 -24.32
CA ASP A 131 -10.09 8.35 -25.56
C ASP A 131 -10.48 6.89 -25.28
N LEU A 132 -9.95 6.28 -24.21
CA LEU A 132 -10.36 4.96 -23.77
C LEU A 132 -11.87 4.90 -23.49
N ARG A 133 -12.41 5.85 -22.72
CA ARG A 133 -13.84 5.89 -22.34
C ARG A 133 -14.76 6.23 -23.51
N VAL A 134 -14.46 7.28 -24.26
CA VAL A 134 -15.39 7.87 -25.24
C VAL A 134 -15.24 7.23 -26.61
N LYS A 135 -14.02 7.08 -27.12
CA LYS A 135 -13.77 6.53 -28.47
C LYS A 135 -13.81 5.01 -28.46
N HIS A 136 -13.11 4.39 -27.51
CA HIS A 136 -12.94 2.92 -27.48
C HIS A 136 -13.97 2.21 -26.58
N ARG A 137 -14.79 2.95 -25.83
CA ARG A 137 -15.80 2.41 -24.90
C ARG A 137 -15.22 1.37 -23.94
N PHE A 138 -13.98 1.60 -23.51
CA PHE A 138 -13.28 0.76 -22.57
C PHE A 138 -13.95 0.87 -21.20
N ASN A 139 -14.47 -0.25 -20.69
CA ASN A 139 -15.13 -0.33 -19.39
C ASN A 139 -14.25 -0.97 -18.30
N GLY A 140 -12.98 -1.28 -18.63
CA GLY A 140 -12.04 -1.78 -17.64
C GLY A 140 -11.62 -0.70 -16.64
N TYR A 141 -10.95 -1.12 -15.58
CA TYR A 141 -10.55 -0.24 -14.49
C TYR A 141 -9.47 0.76 -14.94
N ILE A 142 -9.55 2.03 -14.55
CA ILE A 142 -8.53 3.06 -14.80
C ILE A 142 -8.11 3.71 -13.47
N HIS A 143 -6.85 3.50 -13.10
CA HIS A 143 -6.18 4.25 -12.05
C HIS A 143 -5.26 5.28 -12.70
N LEU A 144 -5.53 6.57 -12.47
CA LEU A 144 -4.74 7.66 -13.02
C LEU A 144 -3.96 8.39 -11.92
N LYS A 145 -2.64 8.53 -12.11
CA LYS A 145 -1.81 9.32 -11.20
C LYS A 145 -1.80 10.78 -11.65
N SER A 146 -2.33 11.67 -10.82
CA SER A 146 -2.29 13.11 -11.06
C SER A 146 -0.86 13.63 -10.83
N ILE A 147 -0.45 14.53 -11.71
CA ILE A 147 0.83 15.23 -11.58
C ILE A 147 0.68 16.35 -10.53
N PRO A 148 1.59 16.48 -9.55
CA PRO A 148 1.61 17.64 -8.66
C PRO A 148 1.67 18.95 -9.46
N CYS A 149 1.07 20.02 -8.94
CA CYS A 149 0.90 21.32 -9.65
C CYS A 149 -0.01 21.30 -10.89
N ALA A 150 -0.72 20.21 -11.22
CA ALA A 150 -1.69 20.24 -12.30
C ALA A 150 -2.89 21.16 -12.00
N SER A 151 -3.43 21.80 -13.03
CA SER A 151 -4.58 22.71 -12.92
C SER A 151 -5.83 21.98 -12.42
N GLN A 152 -6.74 22.73 -11.78
CA GLN A 152 -7.98 22.19 -11.24
C GLN A 152 -8.86 21.60 -12.36
N GLU A 153 -8.88 22.23 -13.54
CA GLU A 153 -9.66 21.80 -14.70
C GLU A 153 -9.17 20.45 -15.22
N LEU A 154 -7.85 20.25 -15.31
CA LEU A 154 -7.28 18.98 -15.76
C LEU A 154 -7.47 17.86 -14.74
N VAL A 155 -7.36 18.16 -13.44
CA VAL A 155 -7.67 17.20 -12.37
C VAL A 155 -9.15 16.84 -12.38
N HIS A 156 -10.03 17.81 -12.63
CA HIS A 156 -11.45 17.57 -12.75
C HIS A 156 -11.77 16.70 -13.98
N GLU A 157 -11.24 17.02 -15.16
CA GLU A 157 -11.45 16.23 -16.37
C GLU A 157 -10.92 14.80 -16.21
N ALA A 158 -9.76 14.63 -15.56
CA ALA A 158 -9.23 13.32 -15.20
C ALA A 158 -10.21 12.50 -14.34
N GLY A 159 -10.83 13.13 -13.35
CA GLY A 159 -11.71 12.46 -12.40
C GLY A 159 -13.02 11.97 -13.00
N LEU A 160 -13.47 12.56 -14.12
CA LEU A 160 -14.65 12.10 -14.87
C LEU A 160 -14.40 10.79 -15.63
N TYR A 161 -13.15 10.51 -16.01
CA TYR A 161 -12.81 9.33 -16.83
C TYR A 161 -12.11 8.22 -16.04
N ALA A 162 -11.46 8.56 -14.91
CA ALA A 162 -10.76 7.60 -14.05
C ALA A 162 -11.68 6.97 -12.99
N ASP A 163 -11.43 5.71 -12.65
CA ASP A 163 -12.10 5.04 -11.54
C ASP A 163 -11.46 5.42 -10.20
N ARG A 164 -10.13 5.50 -10.17
CA ARG A 164 -9.31 5.90 -9.02
C ARG A 164 -8.29 6.94 -9.45
N MET A 165 -8.04 7.90 -8.57
CA MET A 165 -6.95 8.86 -8.73
C MET A 165 -5.96 8.77 -7.59
N SER A 166 -4.69 9.05 -7.88
CA SER A 166 -3.66 9.18 -6.85
C SER A 166 -2.74 10.35 -7.08
N VAL A 167 -2.27 10.94 -5.99
CA VAL A 167 -1.20 11.94 -5.98
C VAL A 167 -0.14 11.39 -5.03
N ASN A 168 1.14 11.35 -5.44
CA ASN A 168 2.18 10.87 -4.54
C ASN A 168 2.62 11.97 -3.58
N LEU A 169 2.54 11.71 -2.28
CA LEU A 169 3.13 12.57 -1.26
C LEU A 169 4.66 12.43 -1.20
N GLU A 170 5.15 11.21 -1.43
CA GLU A 170 6.55 10.83 -1.46
C GLU A 170 7.22 10.95 -0.09
N ILE A 171 7.42 12.17 0.44
CA ILE A 171 8.10 12.41 1.71
C ILE A 171 7.13 13.04 2.73
N PRO A 172 6.97 12.44 3.93
CA PRO A 172 5.96 12.89 4.90
C PRO A 172 6.17 14.30 5.44
N THR A 173 7.41 14.79 5.53
CA THR A 173 7.73 16.11 6.09
C THR A 173 8.17 17.11 5.01
N GLU A 174 7.74 18.37 5.14
CA GLU A 174 8.03 19.42 4.14
C GLU A 174 9.54 19.67 4.01
N ARG A 175 10.24 19.73 5.15
CA ARG A 175 11.69 19.93 5.21
C ARG A 175 12.43 18.88 4.38
N ASN A 176 12.08 17.61 4.56
CA ASN A 176 12.76 16.52 3.89
C ASN A 176 12.30 16.39 2.42
N LEU A 177 11.05 16.72 2.11
CA LEU A 177 10.60 16.81 0.73
C LEU A 177 11.43 17.84 -0.03
N LYS A 178 11.60 19.04 0.52
CA LYS A 178 12.43 20.10 -0.09
C LYS A 178 13.89 19.71 -0.23
N LEU A 179 14.45 18.98 0.73
CA LEU A 179 15.82 18.46 0.65
C LEU A 179 15.99 17.50 -0.54
N LEU A 180 15.07 16.55 -0.69
CA LEU A 180 15.19 15.47 -1.68
C LEU A 180 14.62 15.83 -3.05
N ALA A 181 13.63 16.72 -3.13
CA ALA A 181 12.99 17.18 -4.34
C ALA A 181 12.70 18.69 -4.27
N PRO A 182 13.73 19.54 -4.48
CA PRO A 182 13.62 21.00 -4.32
C PRO A 182 12.48 21.66 -5.11
N GLU A 183 12.14 21.08 -6.26
CA GLU A 183 11.09 21.55 -7.17
C GLU A 183 9.67 21.21 -6.70
N LYS A 184 9.52 20.47 -5.60
CA LYS A 184 8.22 20.07 -5.02
C LYS A 184 8.03 20.65 -3.62
N ASP A 185 6.78 20.80 -3.21
CA ASP A 185 6.37 21.24 -1.88
C ASP A 185 5.04 20.58 -1.50
N HIS A 186 4.69 20.54 -0.21
CA HIS A 186 3.46 19.94 0.25
C HIS A 186 2.22 20.66 -0.28
N ARG A 187 2.27 21.98 -0.46
CA ARG A 187 1.12 22.72 -1.01
C ARG A 187 0.82 22.26 -2.43
N SER A 188 1.84 22.12 -3.28
CA SER A 188 1.66 21.62 -4.66
C SER A 188 1.20 20.17 -4.76
N VAL A 189 1.47 19.37 -3.73
CA VAL A 189 1.03 17.97 -3.63
C VAL A 189 -0.40 17.85 -3.07
N TYR A 190 -0.72 18.56 -1.98
CA TYR A 190 -2.03 18.48 -1.33
C TYR A 190 -3.13 19.18 -2.11
N LEU A 191 -2.79 20.19 -2.92
CA LEU A 191 -3.78 20.95 -3.68
C LEU A 191 -4.56 20.07 -4.70
N PRO A 192 -3.91 19.26 -5.55
CA PRO A 192 -4.62 18.27 -6.37
C PRO A 192 -5.44 17.25 -5.56
N MET A 193 -4.96 16.82 -4.38
CA MET A 193 -5.73 15.90 -3.52
C MET A 193 -7.05 16.55 -3.05
N LYS A 194 -7.02 17.84 -2.74
CA LYS A 194 -8.19 18.63 -2.38
C LYS A 194 -9.16 18.79 -3.56
N TYR A 195 -8.66 19.04 -4.77
CA TYR A 195 -9.51 19.08 -5.97
C TYR A 195 -10.23 17.75 -6.23
N ILE A 196 -9.51 16.63 -6.09
CA ILE A 196 -10.11 15.30 -6.19
C ILE A 196 -11.16 15.10 -5.09
N GLN A 197 -10.86 15.53 -3.86
CA GLN A 197 -11.80 15.43 -2.74
C GLN A 197 -13.10 16.19 -3.04
N GLN A 198 -12.99 17.46 -3.46
CA GLN A 198 -14.16 18.29 -3.81
C GLN A 198 -14.97 17.64 -4.92
N GLY A 199 -14.34 17.22 -6.02
CA GLY A 199 -15.05 16.57 -7.13
C GLY A 199 -15.78 15.28 -6.73
N VAL A 200 -15.21 14.47 -5.83
CA VAL A 200 -15.90 13.26 -5.31
C VAL A 200 -17.11 13.64 -4.47
N LEU A 201 -17.00 14.67 -3.62
CA LEU A 201 -18.11 15.11 -2.76
C LEU A 201 -19.24 15.75 -3.58
N GLU A 202 -18.90 16.62 -4.52
CA GLU A 202 -19.84 17.25 -5.46
C GLU A 202 -20.57 16.20 -6.29
N SER A 203 -19.85 15.25 -6.90
CA SER A 203 -20.46 14.15 -7.66
C SER A 203 -21.38 13.28 -6.79
N ALA A 204 -21.02 13.07 -5.51
CA ALA A 204 -21.86 12.30 -4.60
C ALA A 204 -23.18 13.01 -4.28
N GLU A 205 -23.17 14.33 -4.07
CA GLU A 205 -24.39 15.12 -3.86
C GLU A 205 -25.23 15.24 -5.14
N GLU A 206 -24.61 15.54 -6.28
CA GLU A 206 -25.31 15.61 -7.56
C GLU A 206 -26.01 14.31 -7.91
N ARG A 207 -25.39 13.16 -7.60
CA ARG A 207 -25.98 11.85 -7.86
C ARG A 207 -27.15 11.49 -6.95
N LYS A 208 -27.30 12.15 -5.79
CA LYS A 208 -28.51 12.03 -4.97
C LYS A 208 -29.69 12.73 -5.63
N LEU A 209 -29.44 13.83 -6.33
CA LEU A 209 -30.45 14.63 -7.02
C LEU A 209 -30.73 14.13 -8.44
N HIS A 210 -29.70 13.69 -9.16
CA HIS A 210 -29.74 13.31 -10.57
C HIS A 210 -29.08 11.94 -10.79
N ARG A 211 -29.88 10.91 -11.04
CA ARG A 211 -29.40 9.52 -11.22
C ARG A 211 -28.35 9.36 -12.32
N HIS A 212 -28.45 10.18 -13.36
CA HIS A 212 -27.58 10.17 -14.54
C HIS A 212 -26.40 11.14 -14.45
N ALA A 213 -26.21 11.85 -13.32
CA ALA A 213 -25.04 12.68 -13.12
C ALA A 213 -23.74 11.84 -13.24
N PRO A 214 -22.69 12.39 -13.87
CA PRO A 214 -21.45 11.68 -14.07
C PRO A 214 -20.85 11.24 -12.74
N ARG A 215 -20.14 10.10 -12.76
CA ARG A 215 -19.37 9.66 -11.60
C ARG A 215 -18.01 10.36 -11.65
N PHE A 216 -17.52 10.74 -10.49
CA PHE A 216 -16.19 11.30 -10.32
C PHE A 216 -15.39 10.40 -9.39
N VAL A 217 -14.31 9.79 -9.89
CA VAL A 217 -13.38 8.94 -9.12
C VAL A 217 -14.10 8.00 -8.14
N PRO A 218 -14.98 7.11 -8.62
CA PRO A 218 -15.86 6.30 -7.77
C PRO A 218 -15.12 5.38 -6.79
N ALA A 219 -13.89 4.97 -7.09
CA ALA A 219 -13.06 4.14 -6.23
C ALA A 219 -12.21 4.97 -5.24
N GLY A 220 -12.42 6.28 -5.17
CA GLY A 220 -11.77 7.22 -4.26
C GLY A 220 -10.33 7.55 -4.61
N GLN A 221 -9.62 8.20 -3.67
CA GLN A 221 -8.24 8.61 -3.87
C GLN A 221 -7.25 7.77 -3.05
N SER A 222 -6.00 7.70 -3.52
CA SER A 222 -4.90 7.09 -2.78
C SER A 222 -3.62 7.93 -2.90
N THR A 223 -2.67 7.71 -2.00
CA THR A 223 -1.33 8.34 -2.04
C THR A 223 -0.24 7.33 -1.70
N GLN A 224 1.01 7.70 -1.94
CA GLN A 224 2.19 6.90 -1.62
C GLN A 224 3.23 7.74 -0.86
N MET A 225 3.86 7.13 0.15
CA MET A 225 5.02 7.64 0.86
C MET A 225 6.20 6.67 0.77
N ILE A 226 7.41 7.22 0.77
CA ILE A 226 8.68 6.50 0.74
C ILE A 226 9.17 6.36 2.18
N VAL A 227 9.54 5.14 2.57
CA VAL A 227 9.97 4.81 3.92
C VAL A 227 11.46 4.55 3.94
N GLY A 228 12.18 5.32 4.76
CA GLY A 228 13.62 5.16 4.97
C GLY A 228 14.50 5.87 3.93
N ALA A 229 13.95 6.79 3.14
CA ALA A 229 14.76 7.72 2.34
C ALA A 229 15.32 8.89 3.17
N THR A 230 14.73 9.14 4.34
CA THR A 230 14.99 10.28 5.23
C THR A 230 14.78 9.85 6.69
N ASP A 231 15.01 10.78 7.61
CA ASP A 231 15.00 10.57 9.06
C ASP A 231 13.60 10.56 9.70
N GLU A 232 12.51 10.50 8.93
CA GLU A 232 11.17 10.44 9.51
C GLU A 232 10.99 9.25 10.44
N THR A 233 10.38 9.53 11.58
CA THR A 233 9.95 8.51 12.53
C THR A 233 8.68 7.82 12.05
N ASP A 234 8.34 6.68 12.67
CA ASP A 234 7.07 6.01 12.34
C ASP A 234 5.88 6.84 12.85
N LYS A 235 6.08 7.61 13.94
CA LYS A 235 5.13 8.61 14.42
C LYS A 235 4.82 9.67 13.36
N ASP A 236 5.82 10.24 12.68
CA ASP A 236 5.61 11.24 11.63
C ASP A 236 4.77 10.66 10.48
N ILE A 237 5.18 9.48 10.00
CA ILE A 237 4.52 8.77 8.90
C ILE A 237 3.06 8.44 9.26
N LEU A 238 2.82 7.84 10.43
CA LEU A 238 1.48 7.44 10.86
C LEU A 238 0.59 8.65 11.17
N SER A 239 1.16 9.76 11.66
CA SER A 239 0.41 11.01 11.90
C SER A 239 -0.11 11.60 10.59
N VAL A 240 0.74 11.65 9.57
CA VAL A 240 0.36 12.09 8.22
C VAL A 240 -0.71 11.16 7.63
N SER A 241 -0.52 9.84 7.71
CA SER A 241 -1.52 8.88 7.24
C SER A 241 -2.88 9.03 7.95
N SER A 242 -2.87 9.16 9.27
CA SER A 242 -4.07 9.37 10.07
C SER A 242 -4.80 10.65 9.68
N ALA A 243 -4.06 11.76 9.49
CA ALA A 243 -4.63 13.02 9.01
C ALA A 243 -5.26 12.89 7.62
N LEU A 244 -4.63 12.13 6.71
CA LEU A 244 -5.17 11.88 5.37
C LEU A 244 -6.45 11.04 5.40
N TYR A 245 -6.54 10.02 6.27
CA TYR A 245 -7.75 9.21 6.40
C TYR A 245 -8.93 9.93 7.04
N ARG A 246 -8.73 11.06 7.72
CA ARG A 246 -9.84 11.93 8.15
C ARG A 246 -10.61 12.50 6.96
N GLN A 247 -10.00 12.52 5.77
CA GLN A 247 -10.68 12.87 4.52
C GLN A 247 -11.47 11.63 4.02
N PRO A 248 -12.80 11.71 3.87
CA PRO A 248 -13.64 10.53 3.56
C PRO A 248 -13.33 9.89 2.20
N THR A 249 -12.67 10.63 1.32
CA THR A 249 -12.29 10.22 -0.03
C THR A 249 -11.00 9.40 -0.05
N MET A 250 -10.13 9.52 0.96
CA MET A 250 -8.85 8.82 1.04
C MET A 250 -9.07 7.35 1.39
N LYS A 251 -8.86 6.46 0.41
CA LYS A 251 -9.08 5.01 0.57
C LYS A 251 -7.82 4.26 0.98
N ARG A 252 -6.64 4.75 0.62
CA ARG A 252 -5.39 4.05 0.91
C ARG A 252 -4.16 4.94 0.83
N VAL A 253 -3.31 4.80 1.83
CA VAL A 253 -1.92 5.26 1.83
C VAL A 253 -1.03 4.04 1.58
N TYR A 254 -0.14 4.15 0.60
CA TYR A 254 0.86 3.12 0.29
C TYR A 254 2.20 3.52 0.88
N TYR A 255 2.85 2.57 1.54
CA TYR A 255 4.21 2.70 2.05
C TYR A 255 5.14 1.92 1.11
N SER A 256 6.20 2.56 0.64
CA SER A 256 7.21 1.96 -0.22
C SER A 256 8.56 2.08 0.47
N GLY A 257 9.19 0.95 0.80
CA GLY A 257 10.58 0.97 1.25
C GLY A 257 11.48 1.64 0.20
N TYR A 258 12.37 2.53 0.66
CA TYR A 258 13.30 3.21 -0.21
C TYR A 258 14.22 2.19 -0.91
N VAL A 259 14.29 2.29 -2.23
CA VAL A 259 15.21 1.51 -3.07
C VAL A 259 16.36 2.42 -3.48
N ALA A 260 17.59 2.06 -3.09
CA ALA A 260 18.78 2.84 -3.38
C ALA A 260 19.16 2.78 -4.86
N VAL A 261 18.52 3.64 -5.68
CA VAL A 261 18.76 3.75 -7.12
C VAL A 261 19.86 4.76 -7.48
N ASN A 262 20.06 5.77 -6.63
CA ASN A 262 21.04 6.84 -6.81
C ASN A 262 22.05 6.83 -5.65
N THR A 263 22.83 5.74 -5.53
CA THR A 263 23.74 5.50 -4.39
C THR A 263 24.83 6.55 -4.20
N TYR A 264 25.05 7.40 -5.19
CA TYR A 264 26.03 8.48 -5.18
C TYR A 264 25.48 9.81 -4.65
N ASP A 265 24.16 9.96 -4.49
CA ASP A 265 23.54 11.17 -3.95
C ASP A 265 23.63 11.17 -2.41
N LYS A 266 24.44 12.09 -1.86
CA LYS A 266 24.75 12.17 -0.43
C LYS A 266 23.55 12.57 0.44
N ARG A 267 22.46 13.07 -0.15
CA ARG A 267 21.25 13.42 0.59
C ARG A 267 20.46 12.19 1.03
N LEU A 268 20.73 11.03 0.43
CA LEU A 268 20.02 9.78 0.70
C LEU A 268 20.87 8.82 1.55
N PRO A 269 20.23 7.99 2.38
CA PRO A 269 20.93 6.99 3.15
C PRO A 269 21.48 5.88 2.25
N LEU A 270 22.67 5.39 2.59
CA LEU A 270 23.28 4.22 1.98
C LEU A 270 22.64 2.95 2.54
N LEU A 271 21.48 2.56 1.98
CA LEU A 271 20.82 1.31 2.33
C LEU A 271 21.27 0.18 1.39
N LYS A 272 21.74 -0.93 1.96
CA LYS A 272 22.04 -2.15 1.19
C LYS A 272 20.79 -2.82 0.63
N GLN A 273 19.67 -2.71 1.34
CA GLN A 273 18.39 -3.29 0.95
C GLN A 273 17.23 -2.39 1.42
N PRO A 274 16.09 -2.39 0.71
CA PRO A 274 14.91 -1.66 1.16
C PRO A 274 14.47 -2.14 2.56
N PRO A 275 13.94 -1.25 3.40
CA PRO A 275 13.53 -1.58 4.77
C PRO A 275 12.18 -2.31 4.81
N LEU A 276 12.11 -3.49 4.20
CA LEU A 276 10.86 -4.25 3.99
C LEU A 276 10.14 -4.60 5.30
N VAL A 277 10.89 -4.84 6.39
CA VAL A 277 10.28 -5.10 7.71
C VAL A 277 9.56 -3.86 8.22
N ARG A 278 10.16 -2.67 8.08
CA ARG A 278 9.59 -1.39 8.51
C ARG A 278 8.35 -1.05 7.68
N GLU A 279 8.44 -1.24 6.36
CA GLU A 279 7.30 -1.11 5.45
C GLU A 279 6.12 -1.99 5.89
N ASN A 280 6.37 -3.27 6.17
CA ASN A 280 5.36 -4.20 6.67
C ASN A 280 4.77 -3.77 8.02
N ARG A 281 5.59 -3.23 8.94
CA ARG A 281 5.13 -2.72 10.24
C ARG A 281 4.21 -1.52 10.08
N LEU A 282 4.54 -0.59 9.17
CA LEU A 282 3.69 0.55 8.87
C LEU A 282 2.35 0.11 8.27
N TYR A 283 2.34 -0.86 7.36
CA TYR A 283 1.07 -1.43 6.86
C TYR A 283 0.25 -2.10 7.97
N GLN A 284 0.88 -2.79 8.92
CA GLN A 284 0.19 -3.37 10.07
C GLN A 284 -0.40 -2.29 10.97
N ALA A 285 0.35 -1.23 11.28
CA ALA A 285 -0.12 -0.11 12.09
C ALA A 285 -1.25 0.66 11.39
N ASP A 286 -1.11 0.96 10.09
CA ASP A 286 -2.15 1.58 9.24
C ASP A 286 -3.46 0.78 9.29
N TRP A 287 -3.38 -0.54 9.24
CA TRP A 287 -4.54 -1.41 9.36
C TRP A 287 -5.24 -1.29 10.72
N LEU A 288 -4.47 -1.13 11.81
CA LEU A 288 -5.01 -0.90 13.15
C LEU A 288 -5.73 0.46 13.24
N LEU A 289 -5.14 1.51 12.68
CA LEU A 289 -5.75 2.84 12.65
C LEU A 289 -7.10 2.83 11.92
N ARG A 290 -7.18 2.11 10.78
CA ARG A 290 -8.36 2.11 9.92
C ARG A 290 -9.50 1.20 10.39
N TYR A 291 -9.17 0.03 10.91
CA TYR A 291 -10.16 -1.02 11.16
C TYR A 291 -10.26 -1.47 12.61
N TYR A 292 -9.28 -1.12 13.45
CA TYR A 292 -9.23 -1.50 14.87
C TYR A 292 -9.41 -0.32 15.83
N GLN A 293 -9.72 0.87 15.31
CA GLN A 293 -9.99 2.08 16.09
C GLN A 293 -8.79 2.54 16.94
N PHE A 294 -7.58 2.14 16.57
CA PHE A 294 -6.37 2.65 17.21
C PHE A 294 -6.12 4.11 16.82
N ARG A 295 -5.54 4.86 17.75
CA ARG A 295 -4.95 6.17 17.52
C ARG A 295 -3.44 6.07 17.34
N VAL A 296 -2.84 7.08 16.73
CA VAL A 296 -1.39 7.10 16.47
C VAL A 296 -0.61 7.12 17.78
N ASP A 297 -1.04 7.95 18.74
CA ASP A 297 -0.41 8.11 20.05
C ASP A 297 -0.51 6.87 20.95
N GLU A 298 -1.38 5.92 20.62
CA GLU A 298 -1.41 4.62 21.29
C GLU A 298 -0.29 3.71 20.77
N LEU A 299 0.04 3.78 19.47
CA LEU A 299 1.03 2.90 18.85
C LEU A 299 2.45 3.42 19.02
N VAL A 300 2.63 4.74 18.91
CA VAL A 300 3.91 5.44 18.94
C VAL A 300 3.76 6.80 19.60
N ASP A 301 4.72 7.18 20.44
CA ASP A 301 4.73 8.42 21.22
C ASP A 301 6.10 9.11 21.14
N ASP A 302 6.30 10.22 21.86
CA ASP A 302 7.59 10.94 21.84
C ASP A 302 8.74 10.16 22.51
N ALA A 303 8.43 9.24 23.43
CA ALA A 303 9.43 8.38 24.07
C ALA A 303 9.79 7.17 23.21
N SER A 304 8.85 6.69 22.39
CA SER A 304 8.95 5.53 21.52
C SER A 304 8.37 5.86 20.13
N PRO A 305 9.07 6.69 19.32
CA PRO A 305 8.53 7.21 18.05
C PRO A 305 8.63 6.20 16.88
N HIS A 306 9.23 5.04 17.12
CA HIS A 306 9.41 3.97 16.14
C HIS A 306 8.67 2.69 16.55
N LEU A 307 8.14 1.97 15.57
CA LEU A 307 7.49 0.68 15.77
C LEU A 307 8.52 -0.41 16.09
N ASP A 308 8.10 -1.41 16.88
CA ASP A 308 8.92 -2.58 17.16
C ASP A 308 9.13 -3.42 15.88
N MET A 309 10.38 -3.73 15.58
CA MET A 309 10.75 -4.44 14.36
C MET A 309 10.54 -5.96 14.47
N GLU A 310 10.55 -6.51 15.67
CA GLU A 310 10.46 -7.96 15.91
C GLU A 310 9.01 -8.44 16.03
N ILE A 311 8.14 -7.63 16.66
CA ILE A 311 6.74 -7.99 16.92
C ILE A 311 5.76 -7.05 16.20
N ASP A 312 4.56 -7.55 15.91
CA ASP A 312 3.53 -6.73 15.26
C ASP A 312 3.02 -5.61 16.20
N PRO A 313 2.57 -4.46 15.66
CA PRO A 313 2.19 -3.29 16.46
C PRO A 313 1.07 -3.56 17.49
N LYS A 314 0.16 -4.49 17.17
CA LYS A 314 -0.94 -4.85 18.08
C LYS A 314 -0.44 -5.62 19.30
N LEU A 315 0.46 -6.58 19.08
CA LEU A 315 1.14 -7.27 20.16
C LEU A 315 2.04 -6.32 20.96
N ALA A 316 2.79 -5.44 20.30
CA ALA A 316 3.63 -4.46 20.97
C ALA A 316 2.83 -3.57 21.93
N TRP A 317 1.69 -3.06 21.47
CA TRP A 317 0.75 -2.31 22.30
C TRP A 317 0.25 -3.13 23.49
N ALA A 318 -0.21 -4.37 23.26
CA ALA A 318 -0.76 -5.20 24.31
C ALA A 318 0.26 -5.55 25.41
N LEU A 319 1.54 -5.66 25.05
CA LEU A 319 2.63 -5.89 26.00
C LEU A 319 3.01 -4.63 26.80
N LYS A 320 2.77 -3.43 26.26
CA LYS A 320 2.93 -2.15 26.97
C LYS A 320 1.78 -1.88 27.95
N HIS A 321 0.62 -2.49 27.73
CA HIS A 321 -0.60 -2.30 28.53
C HIS A 321 -1.09 -3.59 29.22
N PRO A 322 -0.26 -4.27 30.04
CA PRO A 322 -0.66 -5.51 30.71
C PRO A 322 -1.84 -5.33 31.67
N GLU A 323 -2.09 -4.12 32.16
CA GLU A 323 -3.21 -3.77 33.04
C GLU A 323 -4.59 -3.95 32.42
N LEU A 324 -4.67 -3.97 31.08
CA LEU A 324 -5.92 -4.14 30.35
C LEU A 324 -6.27 -5.62 30.08
N PHE A 325 -5.38 -6.54 30.46
CA PHE A 325 -5.51 -7.97 30.21
C PHE A 325 -5.51 -8.73 31.54
N PRO A 326 -6.08 -9.95 31.60
CA PRO A 326 -6.79 -10.62 30.53
C PRO A 326 -8.21 -10.08 30.31
N VAL A 327 -8.65 -10.09 29.05
CA VAL A 327 -9.97 -9.64 28.64
C VAL A 327 -10.97 -10.80 28.69
N ASP A 328 -12.06 -10.64 29.43
CA ASP A 328 -13.15 -11.62 29.45
C ASP A 328 -13.98 -11.54 28.16
N ILE A 329 -13.90 -12.59 27.34
CA ILE A 329 -14.60 -12.71 26.06
C ILE A 329 -16.13 -12.61 26.20
N GLN A 330 -16.68 -13.04 27.33
CA GLN A 330 -18.12 -13.06 27.55
C GLN A 330 -18.70 -11.67 27.83
N SER A 331 -17.90 -10.75 28.40
CA SER A 331 -18.39 -9.45 28.86
C SER A 331 -17.77 -8.26 28.13
N ALA A 332 -16.50 -8.35 27.71
CA ALA A 332 -15.74 -7.24 27.14
C ALA A 332 -16.43 -6.55 25.97
N ASP A 333 -16.34 -5.24 25.86
CA ASP A 333 -16.92 -4.55 24.72
C ASP A 333 -16.23 -4.90 23.39
N TYR A 334 -16.86 -4.48 22.28
CA TYR A 334 -16.32 -4.73 20.95
C TYR A 334 -14.94 -4.08 20.76
N GLU A 335 -14.74 -2.87 21.31
CA GLU A 335 -13.48 -2.14 21.17
C GLU A 335 -12.34 -2.88 21.87
N MET A 336 -12.53 -3.33 23.10
CA MET A 336 -11.50 -4.08 23.83
C MET A 336 -11.17 -5.41 23.16
N LEU A 337 -12.16 -6.10 22.59
CA LEU A 337 -11.91 -7.30 21.78
C LEU A 337 -11.05 -7.00 20.54
N LEU A 338 -11.18 -5.81 19.94
CA LEU A 338 -10.29 -5.37 18.87
C LEU A 338 -8.88 -5.12 19.37
N ARG A 339 -8.63 -4.90 20.66
CA ARG A 339 -7.28 -4.71 21.19
C ARG A 339 -6.52 -6.01 21.44
N VAL A 340 -7.21 -7.14 21.61
CA VAL A 340 -6.62 -8.45 21.89
C VAL A 340 -5.77 -9.00 20.73
N PRO A 341 -4.47 -9.28 20.92
CA PRO A 341 -3.63 -9.93 19.91
C PRO A 341 -4.20 -11.30 19.48
N GLY A 342 -4.32 -11.52 18.18
CA GLY A 342 -4.89 -12.76 17.61
C GLY A 342 -6.40 -12.76 17.38
N ILE A 343 -7.13 -11.75 17.88
CA ILE A 343 -8.54 -11.52 17.51
C ILE A 343 -8.61 -10.48 16.39
N GLY A 344 -9.24 -10.83 15.26
CA GLY A 344 -9.46 -9.92 14.15
C GLY A 344 -10.85 -9.27 14.17
N VAL A 345 -11.09 -8.28 13.29
CA VAL A 345 -12.40 -7.58 13.18
C VAL A 345 -13.58 -8.54 13.00
N LYS A 346 -13.46 -9.51 12.09
CA LYS A 346 -14.51 -10.53 11.86
C LYS A 346 -14.75 -11.37 13.11
N SER A 347 -13.67 -11.84 13.76
CA SER A 347 -13.74 -12.64 14.97
C SER A 347 -14.37 -11.86 16.14
N ALA A 348 -13.97 -10.60 16.35
CA ALA A 348 -14.54 -9.72 17.37
C ALA A 348 -16.06 -9.52 17.17
N LYS A 349 -16.52 -9.29 15.93
CA LYS A 349 -17.95 -9.20 15.62
C LYS A 349 -18.68 -10.50 15.93
N MET A 350 -18.13 -11.63 15.50
CA MET A 350 -18.72 -12.95 15.78
C MET A 350 -18.79 -13.25 17.28
N ILE A 351 -17.78 -12.87 18.06
CA ILE A 351 -17.77 -13.01 19.52
C ILE A 351 -18.93 -12.23 20.14
N VAL A 352 -19.06 -10.94 19.82
CA VAL A 352 -20.11 -10.08 20.37
C VAL A 352 -21.51 -10.59 20.02
N MET A 353 -21.69 -11.12 18.81
CA MET A 353 -22.96 -11.70 18.38
C MET A 353 -23.25 -13.04 19.07
N SER A 354 -22.28 -13.95 19.11
CA SER A 354 -22.48 -15.34 19.56
C SER A 354 -22.64 -15.44 21.07
N ARG A 355 -21.94 -14.59 21.84
CA ARG A 355 -21.99 -14.63 23.32
C ARG A 355 -23.36 -14.31 23.91
N ARG A 356 -24.29 -13.79 23.10
CA ARG A 356 -25.69 -13.56 23.46
C ARG A 356 -26.48 -14.86 23.55
N PHE A 357 -26.06 -15.90 22.83
CA PHE A 357 -26.80 -17.16 22.67
C PHE A 357 -26.06 -18.36 23.27
N SER A 358 -24.73 -18.30 23.33
CA SER A 358 -23.92 -19.38 23.90
C SER A 358 -22.72 -18.83 24.67
N ARG A 359 -22.15 -19.66 25.54
CA ARG A 359 -20.86 -19.36 26.15
C ARG A 359 -19.75 -19.73 25.16
N ILE A 360 -18.81 -18.82 24.95
CA ILE A 360 -17.70 -18.99 24.02
C ILE A 360 -16.50 -19.58 24.78
N GLY A 361 -16.02 -20.74 24.35
CA GLY A 361 -14.80 -21.38 24.83
C GLY A 361 -13.67 -21.31 23.81
N PHE A 362 -12.61 -22.10 24.05
CA PHE A 362 -11.43 -22.10 23.20
C PHE A 362 -11.73 -22.60 21.78
N TYR A 363 -12.54 -23.66 21.69
CA TYR A 363 -12.88 -24.28 20.42
C TYR A 363 -13.69 -23.34 19.53
N GLU A 364 -14.69 -22.66 20.10
CA GLU A 364 -15.53 -21.70 19.40
C GLU A 364 -14.70 -20.50 18.90
N LEU A 365 -13.79 -19.97 19.71
CA LEU A 365 -12.88 -18.89 19.29
C LEU A 365 -12.02 -19.29 18.09
N LYS A 366 -11.49 -20.52 18.10
CA LYS A 366 -10.71 -21.04 16.98
C LYS A 366 -11.56 -21.16 15.70
N GLN A 367 -12.81 -21.63 15.82
CA GLN A 367 -13.76 -21.70 14.69
C GLN A 367 -14.14 -20.30 14.15
N MET A 368 -14.23 -19.31 15.03
CA MET A 368 -14.42 -17.90 14.67
C MET A 368 -13.16 -17.25 14.05
N GLY A 369 -12.09 -18.02 13.82
CA GLY A 369 -10.86 -17.56 13.19
C GLY A 369 -9.91 -16.78 14.11
N ALA A 370 -10.10 -16.84 15.43
CA ALA A 370 -9.13 -16.28 16.37
C ALA A 370 -7.83 -17.11 16.36
N VAL A 371 -6.69 -16.42 16.35
CA VAL A 371 -5.37 -17.05 16.43
C VAL A 371 -5.05 -17.35 17.89
N MET A 372 -5.57 -18.48 18.38
CA MET A 372 -5.46 -18.88 19.79
C MET A 372 -4.03 -19.01 20.31
N LYS A 373 -3.05 -19.31 19.43
CA LYS A 373 -1.63 -19.30 19.79
C LYS A 373 -1.17 -17.95 20.36
N LYS A 374 -1.78 -16.84 19.92
CA LYS A 374 -1.55 -15.49 20.45
C LYS A 374 -2.57 -15.11 21.51
N ALA A 375 -3.86 -15.27 21.20
CA ALA A 375 -4.94 -14.73 22.03
C ALA A 375 -5.00 -15.31 23.44
N ARG A 376 -4.61 -16.57 23.63
CA ARG A 376 -4.69 -17.27 24.93
C ARG A 376 -3.96 -16.56 26.09
N PHE A 377 -2.95 -15.74 25.80
CA PHE A 377 -2.20 -15.02 26.83
C PHE A 377 -2.89 -13.74 27.32
N PHE A 378 -3.93 -13.29 26.61
CA PHE A 378 -4.56 -11.99 26.76
C PHE A 378 -6.06 -12.08 27.08
N ILE A 379 -6.62 -13.28 27.19
CA ILE A 379 -8.07 -13.44 27.36
C ILE A 379 -8.39 -14.44 28.46
N THR A 380 -9.58 -14.29 29.04
CA THR A 380 -10.25 -15.33 29.83
C THR A 380 -11.48 -15.81 29.07
N CYS A 381 -11.75 -17.11 29.17
CA CYS A 381 -12.94 -17.73 28.63
C CYS A 381 -13.47 -18.78 29.62
N ARG A 382 -14.49 -19.54 29.23
CA ARG A 382 -15.15 -20.52 30.10
C ARG A 382 -14.18 -21.56 30.71
N GLU A 383 -13.11 -21.88 30.00
CA GLU A 383 -12.07 -22.81 30.44
C GLU A 383 -11.06 -22.11 31.36
N LEU A 384 -10.48 -22.85 32.32
CA LEU A 384 -9.44 -22.30 33.19
C LEU A 384 -8.25 -21.82 32.34
N PRO A 385 -7.77 -20.58 32.51
CA PRO A 385 -6.68 -20.06 31.70
C PRO A 385 -5.39 -20.87 31.92
N ASP A 386 -4.77 -21.26 30.81
CA ASP A 386 -3.33 -21.53 30.73
C ASP A 386 -2.59 -20.21 31.08
N LYS A 387 -1.36 -20.23 31.62
CA LYS A 387 -0.65 -19.04 32.15
C LYS A 387 -0.86 -17.77 31.27
N THR A 388 -1.46 -16.73 31.82
CA THR A 388 -1.77 -15.45 31.15
C THR A 388 -0.58 -14.48 31.22
N ILE A 389 -0.75 -13.28 30.66
CA ILE A 389 0.25 -12.21 30.76
C ILE A 389 0.59 -11.83 32.20
N HIS A 390 -0.32 -12.01 33.17
CA HIS A 390 -0.03 -11.73 34.58
C HIS A 390 0.95 -12.74 35.18
N GLU A 391 0.80 -14.04 34.89
CA GLU A 391 1.72 -15.07 35.41
C GLU A 391 3.06 -15.10 34.67
N LEU A 392 3.08 -14.73 33.38
CA LEU A 392 4.28 -14.80 32.53
C LEU A 392 5.07 -13.48 32.47
N GLY A 393 4.40 -12.36 32.74
CA GLY A 393 4.89 -11.02 32.49
C GLY A 393 5.02 -10.68 30.98
N PRO A 394 5.09 -9.39 30.63
CA PRO A 394 5.23 -8.96 29.23
C PRO A 394 6.45 -9.57 28.52
N ALA A 395 7.60 -9.64 29.21
CA ALA A 395 8.82 -10.22 28.65
C ALA A 395 8.70 -11.73 28.40
N GLY A 396 8.00 -12.46 29.28
CA GLY A 396 7.76 -13.89 29.11
C GLY A 396 6.85 -14.16 27.91
N VAL A 397 5.75 -13.42 27.78
CA VAL A 397 4.84 -13.52 26.63
C VAL A 397 5.56 -13.15 25.32
N ARG A 398 6.35 -12.07 25.30
CA ARG A 398 7.18 -11.68 24.15
C ARG A 398 8.04 -12.86 23.69
N ARG A 399 8.78 -13.49 24.61
CA ARG A 399 9.67 -14.62 24.30
C ARG A 399 8.94 -15.82 23.69
N LEU A 400 7.72 -16.11 24.14
CA LEU A 400 6.91 -17.22 23.62
C LEU A 400 6.30 -16.94 22.24
N LEU A 401 6.03 -15.68 21.94
CA LEU A 401 5.39 -15.25 20.69
C LEU A 401 6.39 -14.82 19.60
N LEU A 402 7.63 -14.53 19.97
CA LEU A 402 8.69 -14.32 19.00
C LEU A 402 8.87 -15.57 18.14
N PRO A 403 9.01 -15.42 16.81
CA PRO A 403 9.37 -16.54 15.96
C PRO A 403 10.71 -17.08 16.42
N LYS A 404 10.74 -18.35 16.87
CA LYS A 404 12.00 -19.02 17.17
C LYS A 404 12.84 -18.98 15.89
N PRO A 405 14.14 -18.63 15.98
CA PRO A 405 15.01 -18.71 14.80
C PRO A 405 14.89 -20.13 14.25
N LYS A 406 14.57 -20.26 12.96
CA LYS A 406 14.78 -21.54 12.29
C LYS A 406 16.26 -21.84 12.49
N ARG A 407 16.59 -22.86 13.29
CA ARG A 407 17.93 -23.47 13.22
C ARG A 407 18.12 -23.78 11.74
N LYS A 408 19.05 -23.08 11.10
CA LYS A 408 19.70 -23.65 9.92
C LYS A 408 20.46 -24.83 10.49
N GLU A 409 19.88 -26.02 10.45
CA GLU A 409 20.70 -27.22 10.46
C GLU A 409 21.56 -27.09 9.19
N ASP A 410 22.82 -26.72 9.38
CA ASP A 410 23.80 -26.93 8.34
C ASP A 410 24.01 -28.44 8.30
N GLU A 411 23.54 -29.11 7.25
CA GLU A 411 23.71 -30.55 7.05
C GLU A 411 25.20 -30.97 7.01
N ARG A 412 26.12 -30.00 6.99
CA ARG A 412 27.57 -30.19 7.10
C ARG A 412 28.14 -30.04 8.51
N GLN A 413 27.33 -29.68 9.51
CA GLN A 413 27.78 -29.55 10.89
C GLN A 413 27.76 -30.91 11.58
N LEU A 414 28.94 -31.52 11.75
CA LEU A 414 29.11 -32.78 12.48
C LEU A 414 28.59 -32.64 13.92
N THR A 415 27.59 -33.45 14.26
CA THR A 415 27.15 -33.66 15.64
C THR A 415 28.14 -34.59 16.33
N LEU A 416 28.91 -34.06 17.28
CA LEU A 416 29.73 -34.88 18.18
C LEU A 416 28.81 -35.41 19.30
N ASP A 417 28.52 -36.71 19.24
CA ASP A 417 27.80 -37.43 20.29
C ASP A 417 28.81 -37.79 21.39
N PHE A 418 28.94 -36.94 22.40
CA PHE A 418 29.69 -37.30 23.61
C PHE A 418 28.77 -38.16 24.49
N ARG A 419 28.89 -39.48 24.33
CA ARG A 419 28.38 -40.44 25.31
C ARG A 419 29.52 -40.75 26.27
N ASP A 420 29.29 -40.51 27.56
CA ASP A 420 30.03 -41.17 28.64
C ASP A 420 29.49 -42.59 28.87
#